data_AF-A0A916LCU7-F1
#
_entry.id   AF-A0A916LCU7-F1
#
_cell.length_a   1.000
_cell.length_b   1.000
_cell.length_c   1.000
_cell.angle_alpha   90.00
_cell.angle_beta   90.00
_cell.angle_gamma   90.00
#
_symmetry.space_group_name_H-M   'P 1'
#
loop_
_entity.id
_entity.type
_entity.pdbx_description
1 polymer ?
#
loop_
_entity_poly.entity_id
_entity_poly.type
_entity_poly.pdbx_seq_one_letter_code
_entity_poly.pdbx_strand_id
1 'polypeptide(L)'
;MTDRLDKFGGPESYNHYSVGWAHAMDTPYQWTKQVASHWGGTRNGTIVHWPNGIAAKGEMRWQFHHVIDVAPTILEAAGLPEPLFVNGVQQHPIEGVSMAYSFDDA
;
A
#
# COMPACT_ATOMS: atom_id res chain seq x y z
N MET A 1 21.39 -17.06 27.05
CA MET A 1 20.55 -16.48 25.97
C MET A 1 19.70 -15.29 26.44
N THR A 2 19.83 -14.85 27.70
CA THR A 2 19.05 -13.73 28.26
C THR A 2 19.90 -12.50 28.61
N ASP A 3 21.22 -12.59 28.49
CA ASP A 3 22.19 -11.61 29.02
C ASP A 3 22.17 -10.24 28.33
N ARG A 4 21.31 -10.06 27.32
CA ARG A 4 21.12 -8.81 26.56
C ARG A 4 19.65 -8.48 26.29
N LEU A 5 18.72 -9.07 27.04
CA LEU A 5 17.28 -8.83 26.86
C LEU A 5 16.92 -7.35 27.01
N ASP A 6 17.58 -6.66 27.93
CA ASP A 6 17.46 -5.23 28.19
C ASP A 6 17.83 -4.34 26.99
N LYS A 7 18.59 -4.88 26.03
CA LYS A 7 19.05 -4.16 24.84
C LYS A 7 18.13 -4.32 23.63
N PHE A 8 17.13 -5.20 23.67
CA PHE A 8 16.23 -5.45 22.54
C PHE A 8 15.45 -4.19 22.13
N GLY A 9 15.43 -3.90 20.82
CA GLY A 9 14.79 -2.70 20.27
C GLY A 9 15.66 -1.43 20.38
N GLY A 10 16.80 -1.50 21.06
CA GLY A 10 17.80 -0.43 21.13
C GLY A 10 18.78 -0.46 19.94
N PRO A 11 19.61 0.60 19.79
CA PRO A 11 20.54 0.76 18.66
C PRO A 11 21.66 -0.29 18.62
N GLU A 12 21.92 -0.98 19.74
CA GLU A 12 22.91 -2.07 19.83
C GLU A 12 22.34 -3.43 19.39
N SER A 13 21.08 -3.48 18.93
CA SER A 13 20.41 -4.70 18.50
C SER A 13 19.99 -4.62 17.02
N TYR A 14 20.22 -5.70 16.28
CA TYR A 14 19.80 -5.86 14.89
C TYR A 14 18.98 -7.15 14.76
N ASN A 15 17.82 -7.17 15.41
CA ASN A 15 16.95 -8.32 15.47
C ASN A 15 15.92 -8.34 14.33
N HIS A 16 15.53 -9.54 13.94
CA HIS A 16 14.35 -9.79 13.14
C HIS A 16 13.34 -10.54 14.03
N TYR A 17 12.04 -10.25 13.90
CA TYR A 17 11.04 -11.06 14.60
C TYR A 17 11.03 -12.49 14.03
N SER A 18 10.50 -13.45 14.79
CA SER A 18 10.34 -14.82 14.32
C SER A 18 9.28 -14.92 13.21
N VAL A 19 9.43 -15.90 12.32
CA VAL A 19 8.52 -16.12 11.18
C VAL A 19 7.05 -16.34 11.62
N GLY A 20 6.82 -16.88 12.81
CA GLY A 20 5.47 -17.06 13.35
C GLY A 20 4.70 -15.74 13.52
N TRP A 21 5.38 -14.65 13.90
CA TRP A 21 4.76 -13.33 13.98
C TRP A 21 4.41 -12.77 12.61
N ALA A 22 5.22 -13.05 11.58
CA ALA A 22 4.90 -12.64 10.21
C ALA A 22 3.58 -13.27 9.74
N HIS A 23 3.46 -14.60 9.84
CA HIS A 23 2.24 -15.31 9.47
C HIS A 23 1.02 -14.89 10.31
N ALA A 24 1.22 -14.60 11.60
CA ALA A 24 0.13 -14.13 12.46
C ALA A 24 -0.43 -12.77 11.98
N MET A 25 0.44 -11.86 11.52
CA MET A 25 0.02 -10.54 11.03
C MET A 25 -0.65 -10.58 9.65
N ASP A 26 -0.37 -11.61 8.85
CA ASP A 26 -0.95 -11.77 7.51
C ASP A 26 -2.27 -12.58 7.52
N THR A 27 -2.69 -13.09 8.68
CA THR A 27 -3.94 -13.85 8.84
C THR A 27 -5.15 -12.98 8.44
N PRO A 28 -6.12 -13.51 7.65
CA PRO A 28 -6.34 -14.92 7.31
C PRO A 28 -5.66 -15.39 6.02
N TYR A 29 -4.76 -14.60 5.43
CA TYR A 29 -4.14 -14.92 4.16
C TYR A 29 -2.95 -15.87 4.30
N GLN A 30 -2.69 -16.63 3.23
CA GLN A 30 -1.56 -17.54 3.16
C GLN A 30 -0.25 -16.77 2.88
N TRP A 31 0.83 -17.29 3.48
CA TRP A 31 2.21 -16.80 3.33
C TRP A 31 2.41 -15.34 3.76
N THR A 32 3.61 -14.82 3.51
CA THR A 32 4.06 -13.49 3.94
C THR A 32 4.90 -12.85 2.83
N LYS A 33 5.51 -11.69 3.10
CA LYS A 33 6.51 -11.03 2.23
C LYS A 33 7.48 -12.04 1.61
N GLN A 34 7.83 -11.81 0.33
CA GLN A 34 8.57 -12.68 -0.61
C GLN A 34 7.68 -13.61 -1.45
N VAL A 35 6.48 -13.97 -1.00
CA VAL A 35 5.58 -14.87 -1.75
C VAL A 35 4.54 -14.06 -2.51
N ALA A 36 4.90 -13.58 -3.70
CA ALA A 36 4.04 -12.69 -4.51
C ALA A 36 2.74 -13.35 -5.03
N SER A 37 2.67 -14.69 -5.04
CA SER A 37 1.50 -15.43 -5.51
C SER A 37 0.35 -15.51 -4.50
N HIS A 38 0.53 -15.02 -3.27
CA HIS A 38 -0.47 -15.12 -2.22
C HIS A 38 -0.73 -13.77 -1.55
N TRP A 39 -1.97 -13.60 -1.07
CA TRP A 39 -2.41 -12.33 -0.48
C TRP A 39 -1.67 -11.94 0.80
N GLY A 40 -1.11 -12.87 1.57
CA GLY A 40 -0.26 -12.49 2.71
C GLY A 40 1.05 -11.84 2.29
N GLY A 41 1.48 -12.03 1.04
CA GLY A 41 2.64 -11.35 0.47
C GLY A 41 2.33 -10.04 -0.26
N THR A 42 1.08 -9.79 -0.65
CA THR A 42 0.74 -8.71 -1.59
C THR A 42 -0.44 -7.83 -1.19
N ARG A 43 -1.36 -8.31 -0.34
CA ARG A 43 -2.52 -7.52 0.09
C ARG A 43 -2.14 -6.61 1.25
N ASN A 44 -2.39 -5.32 1.07
CA ASN A 44 -2.13 -4.30 2.09
C ASN A 44 -3.42 -3.57 2.42
N GLY A 45 -3.57 -3.17 3.69
CA GLY A 45 -4.61 -2.24 4.09
C GLY A 45 -4.26 -0.83 3.61
N THR A 46 -5.19 -0.17 2.92
CA THR A 46 -5.02 1.19 2.40
C THR A 46 -6.05 2.10 3.01
N ILE A 47 -5.61 3.28 3.48
CA ILE A 47 -6.49 4.35 3.95
C ILE A 47 -6.27 5.55 3.03
N VAL A 48 -7.37 6.07 2.47
CA VAL A 48 -7.37 7.31 1.68
C VAL A 48 -8.14 8.37 2.47
N HIS A 49 -7.53 9.54 2.64
CA HIS A 49 -8.14 10.64 3.39
C HIS A 49 -8.00 11.96 2.63
N TRP A 50 -9.12 12.49 2.16
CA TRP A 50 -9.18 13.76 1.47
C TRP A 50 -10.48 14.50 1.84
N PRO A 51 -10.49 15.35 2.88
CA PRO A 51 -11.70 15.96 3.42
C PRO A 51 -12.54 16.74 2.41
N ASN A 52 -11.87 17.38 1.44
CA ASN A 52 -12.51 18.25 0.45
C ASN A 52 -12.98 17.52 -0.81
N GLY A 53 -12.60 16.26 -1.00
CA GLY A 53 -12.99 15.48 -2.18
C GLY A 53 -13.53 14.08 -1.86
N ILE A 54 -13.63 13.71 -0.59
CA ILE A 54 -14.28 12.48 -0.13
C ILE A 54 -15.29 12.86 0.95
N ALA A 55 -16.58 12.80 0.60
CA ALA A 55 -17.67 13.07 1.52
C ALA A 55 -17.80 11.98 2.60
N ALA A 56 -17.60 10.72 2.22
CA ALA A 56 -17.63 9.56 3.11
C ALA A 56 -16.67 9.70 4.31
N LYS A 57 -17.08 9.19 5.48
CA LYS A 57 -16.29 9.19 6.72
C LYS A 57 -16.36 7.84 7.41
N GLY A 58 -15.21 7.20 7.61
CA GLY A 58 -15.11 5.92 8.31
C GLY A 58 -15.70 4.72 7.56
N GLU A 59 -15.96 4.86 6.27
CA GLU A 59 -16.49 3.79 5.43
C GLU A 59 -15.39 2.82 4.97
N MET A 60 -15.79 1.58 4.70
CA MET A 60 -14.93 0.55 4.10
C MET A 60 -15.29 0.37 2.63
N ARG A 61 -14.28 0.05 1.82
CA ARG A 61 -14.40 -0.15 0.37
C ARG A 61 -13.75 -1.46 -0.02
N TRP A 62 -14.36 -2.16 -0.97
CA TRP A 62 -14.00 -3.54 -1.35
C TRP A 62 -13.57 -3.69 -2.81
N GLN A 63 -13.62 -2.59 -3.57
CA GLN A 63 -13.12 -2.47 -4.94
C GLN A 63 -11.65 -2.92 -4.98
N PHE A 64 -11.32 -3.77 -5.94
CA PHE A 64 -9.97 -4.30 -6.07
C PHE A 64 -9.07 -3.27 -6.77
N HIS A 65 -7.93 -2.97 -6.14
CA HIS A 65 -6.95 -2.01 -6.65
C HIS A 65 -5.51 -2.49 -6.44
N HIS A 66 -4.61 -1.99 -7.27
CA HIS A 66 -3.18 -2.25 -7.22
C HIS A 66 -2.41 -0.96 -6.92
N VAL A 67 -1.18 -1.04 -6.41
CA VAL A 67 -0.38 0.15 -6.04
C VAL A 67 -0.14 1.10 -7.22
N ILE A 68 -0.15 0.58 -8.46
CA ILE A 68 0.00 1.38 -9.69
C ILE A 68 -1.18 2.32 -9.95
N ASP A 69 -2.31 2.10 -9.29
CA ASP A 69 -3.52 2.93 -9.41
C ASP A 69 -3.37 4.27 -8.65
N VAL A 70 -2.39 4.38 -7.75
CA VAL A 70 -2.17 5.58 -6.93
C VAL A 70 -1.77 6.78 -7.80
N ALA A 71 -0.85 6.59 -8.75
CA ALA A 71 -0.37 7.67 -9.62
C ALA A 71 -1.49 8.29 -10.48
N PRO A 72 -2.29 7.52 -11.26
CA PRO A 72 -3.38 8.10 -12.02
C PRO A 72 -4.47 8.72 -11.13
N THR A 73 -4.70 8.17 -9.93
CA THR A 73 -5.63 8.77 -8.95
C THR A 73 -5.20 10.17 -8.52
N ILE A 74 -3.91 10.35 -8.22
CA ILE A 74 -3.38 11.66 -7.81
C ILE A 74 -3.42 12.66 -8.98
N LEU A 75 -3.08 12.22 -10.19
CA LEU A 75 -3.14 13.08 -11.38
C LEU A 75 -4.58 13.55 -11.65
N GLU A 76 -5.55 12.64 -11.61
CA GLU A 76 -6.98 12.98 -11.77
C GLU A 76 -7.44 13.96 -10.67
N ALA A 77 -7.13 13.67 -9.40
CA ALA A 77 -7.49 14.53 -8.29
C ALA A 77 -6.86 15.93 -8.38
N ALA A 78 -5.69 16.05 -9.01
CA ALA A 78 -5.01 17.31 -9.29
C ALA A 78 -5.49 18.01 -10.57
N GLY A 79 -6.35 17.37 -11.37
CA GLY A 79 -6.77 17.87 -12.69
C GLY A 79 -5.63 17.92 -13.71
N LEU A 80 -4.64 17.02 -13.57
CA LEU A 80 -3.46 16.95 -14.43
C LEU A 80 -3.53 15.75 -15.38
N PRO A 81 -3.06 15.90 -16.63
CA PRO A 81 -2.95 14.77 -17.55
C PRO A 81 -1.77 13.87 -17.17
N GLU A 82 -1.79 12.65 -17.70
CA GLU A 82 -0.61 11.78 -17.69
C GLU A 82 0.55 12.42 -18.49
N PRO A 83 1.78 12.47 -17.94
CA PRO A 83 2.91 13.06 -18.63
C PRO A 83 3.45 12.12 -19.71
N LEU A 84 3.48 12.60 -20.96
CA LEU A 84 4.11 11.86 -22.08
C LEU A 84 5.65 11.96 -22.05
N PHE A 85 6.19 13.05 -21.50
CA PHE A 85 7.63 13.31 -21.38
C PHE A 85 7.95 13.99 -20.04
N VAL A 86 9.03 13.58 -19.39
CA VAL A 86 9.54 14.18 -18.15
C VAL A 86 11.05 14.35 -18.27
N ASN A 87 11.56 15.57 -18.10
CA ASN A 87 13.00 15.88 -18.20
C ASN A 87 13.68 15.35 -19.48
N GLY A 88 12.97 15.40 -20.61
CA GLY A 88 13.47 14.91 -21.91
C GLY A 88 13.35 13.40 -22.12
N VAL A 89 12.78 12.66 -21.17
CA VAL A 89 12.58 11.20 -21.27
C VAL A 89 11.13 10.90 -21.60
N GLN A 90 10.88 10.12 -22.66
CA GLN A 90 9.55 9.61 -22.98
C GLN A 90 9.08 8.64 -21.90
N GLN A 91 7.86 8.81 -21.42
CA GLN A 91 7.31 7.93 -20.39
C GLN A 91 6.57 6.75 -21.02
N HIS A 92 6.56 5.63 -20.30
CA HIS A 92 5.64 4.54 -20.60
C HIS A 92 4.22 4.95 -20.20
N PRO A 93 3.18 4.45 -20.91
CA PRO A 93 1.81 4.63 -20.48
C PRO A 93 1.60 4.13 -19.05
N ILE A 94 0.84 4.86 -18.25
CA ILE A 94 0.37 4.39 -16.95
C ILE A 94 -0.57 3.20 -17.18
N GLU A 95 -0.22 2.07 -16.58
CA GLU A 95 -1.00 0.83 -16.66
C GLU A 95 -2.10 0.73 -15.60
N GLY A 96 -1.99 1.56 -14.55
CA GLY A 96 -2.99 1.64 -13.49
C GLY A 96 -4.23 2.40 -13.90
N VAL A 97 -5.30 2.24 -13.13
CA VAL A 97 -6.55 2.96 -13.29
C VAL A 97 -6.82 3.81 -12.06
N SER A 98 -7.37 4.99 -12.24
CA SER A 98 -7.70 5.84 -11.10
C SER A 98 -8.75 5.18 -10.20
N MET A 99 -8.53 5.30 -8.89
CA MET A 99 -9.45 4.87 -7.83
C MET A 99 -10.51 5.93 -7.51
N ALA A 100 -10.47 7.11 -8.15
CA ALA A 100 -11.31 8.25 -7.76
C ALA A 100 -12.81 7.94 -7.79
N TYR A 101 -13.28 7.10 -8.72
CA TYR A 101 -14.67 6.66 -8.77
C TYR A 101 -15.12 5.97 -7.47
N SER A 102 -14.21 5.27 -6.80
CA SER A 102 -14.52 4.60 -5.53
C SER A 102 -14.75 5.58 -4.40
N PHE A 103 -14.40 6.86 -4.53
CA PHE A 103 -14.61 7.82 -3.46
C PHE A 103 -16.10 8.11 -3.23
N ASP A 104 -16.90 8.05 -4.30
CA ASP A 104 -18.34 8.32 -4.29
C ASP A 104 -19.19 7.04 -4.31
N ASP A 105 -18.66 5.94 -4.88
CA ASP A 105 -19.35 4.65 -4.99
C ASP A 105 -18.75 3.61 -4.04
N ALA A 106 -19.58 3.10 -3.11
CA ALA A 106 -19.17 2.23 -2.01
C ALA A 106 -19.43 0.75 -2.31
#